data_AF-A0A838KP28-F1
#
_entry.id   AF-A0A838KP28-F1
#
_cell.length_a   1.000
_cell.length_b   1.000
_cell.length_c   1.000
_cell.angle_alpha   90.00
_cell.angle_beta   90.00
_cell.angle_gamma   90.00
#
_symmetry.space_group_name_H-M   'P 1'
#
loop_
_entity.id
_entity.type
_entity.pdbx_description
1 polymer ?
#
loop_
_entity_poly.entity_id
_entity_poly.type
_entity_poly.pdbx_seq_one_letter_code
_entity_poly.pdbx_strand_id
1 'polypeptide(L)'
;TVSAFTFPAVQGIVPQVVPTTHIQQANAMLAFSRNGLAMIGPAIGTLLVVTVGSGWAVLVDAFTWLIAAAFMAKVKLPAAMARSPIEAPSMWGDLRDGWSAFVSLTWVWVVVLAFGLLNAIHAGAWFTLGPVIAKDTIGIQAWGWVLGAEAAGLLVMTIVMMRWRLRYPVRAGMLGITALASPILVLGVHPTVLPLIMLAFVSGCGSEIFSIGWQTAYHQHIPNELLSRVASYDALGSFVAIPIGTLVYGPLAGVFSARDVLVVSGVVYVVIALVTLLSESVRNLPAVVHPEPTDSSA
;
A
#
# COMPACT_ATOMS: atom_id res chain seq x y z
N THR A 1 -1.95 6.76 -15.76
CA THR A 1 -2.06 5.78 -16.87
C THR A 1 -0.87 4.83 -16.92
N VAL A 2 0.38 5.31 -16.92
CA VAL A 2 1.57 4.41 -16.91
C VAL A 2 1.63 3.51 -15.66
N SER A 3 1.39 4.05 -14.46
CA SER A 3 1.44 3.29 -13.20
C SER A 3 0.46 2.10 -13.14
N ALA A 4 -0.65 2.17 -13.87
CA ALA A 4 -1.64 1.09 -13.94
C ALA A 4 -1.09 -0.15 -14.70
N PHE A 5 -0.17 0.06 -15.64
CA PHE A 5 0.54 -1.02 -16.34
C PHE A 5 1.80 -1.45 -15.58
N THR A 6 2.52 -0.51 -14.97
CA THR A 6 3.78 -0.80 -14.29
C THR A 6 3.60 -1.54 -12.96
N PHE A 7 2.55 -1.23 -12.18
CA PHE A 7 2.33 -1.84 -10.87
C PHE A 7 2.20 -3.38 -10.90
N PRO A 8 1.29 -3.98 -11.70
CA PRO A 8 1.18 -5.44 -11.78
C PRO A 8 2.40 -6.09 -12.44
N ALA A 9 3.06 -5.41 -13.39
CA ALA A 9 4.27 -5.91 -14.04
C ALA A 9 5.46 -6.02 -13.07
N VAL A 10 5.66 -5.02 -12.20
CA VAL A 10 6.73 -5.04 -11.19
C VAL A 10 6.48 -6.12 -10.13
N GLN A 11 5.22 -6.32 -9.71
CA GLN A 11 4.86 -7.35 -8.74
C GLN A 11 5.25 -8.77 -9.20
N GLY A 12 5.18 -9.07 -10.50
CA GLY A 12 5.57 -10.37 -11.05
C GLY A 12 7.08 -10.61 -11.16
N ILE A 13 7.91 -9.56 -11.11
CA ILE A 13 9.37 -9.66 -11.33
C ILE A 13 10.12 -9.89 -10.01
N VAL A 14 9.67 -9.29 -8.90
CA VAL A 14 10.34 -9.36 -7.58
C VAL A 14 10.68 -10.80 -7.15
N PRO A 15 9.74 -11.77 -7.13
CA PRO A 15 10.04 -13.14 -6.72
C PRO A 15 10.93 -13.92 -7.68
N GLN A 16 11.24 -13.39 -8.88
CA GLN A 16 12.10 -14.04 -9.87
C GLN A 16 13.58 -13.64 -9.75
N VAL A 17 13.86 -12.51 -9.11
CA VAL A 17 15.23 -11.97 -8.96
C VAL A 17 15.79 -12.27 -7.57
N VAL A 18 14.93 -12.60 -6.61
CA VAL A 18 15.30 -12.79 -5.21
C VAL A 18 14.87 -14.18 -4.73
N PRO A 19 15.74 -14.94 -4.05
CA PRO A 19 15.37 -16.20 -3.42
C PRO A 19 14.16 -16.03 -2.47
N THR A 20 13.29 -17.03 -2.41
CA THR A 20 12.05 -17.00 -1.62
C THR A 20 12.27 -16.69 -0.14
N THR A 21 13.44 -17.05 0.41
CA THR A 21 13.88 -16.77 1.78
C THR A 21 14.12 -15.28 2.06
N HIS A 22 14.38 -14.47 1.03
CA HIS A 22 14.68 -13.05 1.13
C HIS A 22 13.56 -12.14 0.59
N ILE A 23 12.42 -12.69 0.16
CA ILE A 23 11.29 -11.92 -0.40
C ILE A 23 10.83 -10.80 0.55
N GLN A 24 10.69 -11.09 1.85
CA GLN A 24 10.30 -10.05 2.82
C GLN A 24 11.33 -8.92 2.89
N GLN A 25 12.63 -9.23 2.86
CA GLN A 25 13.70 -8.24 2.90
C GLN A 25 13.77 -7.44 1.59
N ALA A 26 13.56 -8.07 0.45
CA ALA A 26 13.47 -7.40 -0.84
C ALA A 26 12.26 -6.44 -0.89
N ASN A 27 11.10 -6.89 -0.41
CA ASN A 27 9.92 -6.04 -0.31
C ASN A 27 10.15 -4.85 0.64
N ALA A 28 10.81 -5.07 1.78
CA ALA A 28 11.19 -3.98 2.69
C ALA A 28 12.18 -3.01 2.04
N MET A 29 13.13 -3.47 1.23
CA MET A 29 14.08 -2.60 0.54
C MET A 29 13.40 -1.79 -0.58
N LEU A 30 12.50 -2.41 -1.33
CA LEU A 30 11.67 -1.71 -2.32
C LEU A 30 10.74 -0.68 -1.66
N ALA A 31 10.14 -1.03 -0.52
CA ALA A 31 9.32 -0.12 0.28
C ALA A 31 10.16 1.05 0.81
N PHE A 32 11.38 0.80 1.30
CA PHE A 32 12.29 1.86 1.74
C PHE A 32 12.60 2.86 0.62
N SER A 33 12.90 2.37 -0.59
CA SER A 33 13.11 3.25 -1.74
C SER A 33 11.86 4.06 -2.09
N ARG A 34 10.67 3.42 -2.11
CA ARG A 34 9.40 4.09 -2.41
C ARG A 34 9.02 5.12 -1.36
N ASN A 35 9.07 4.75 -0.08
CA ASN A 35 8.74 5.62 1.04
C ASN A 35 9.74 6.78 1.16
N GLY A 36 11.04 6.52 0.93
CA GLY A 36 12.07 7.56 0.87
C GLY A 36 11.82 8.56 -0.26
N LEU A 37 11.46 8.08 -1.46
CA LEU A 37 11.08 8.94 -2.58
C LEU A 37 9.76 9.68 -2.32
N ALA A 38 8.77 9.04 -1.69
CA ALA A 38 7.51 9.68 -1.34
C ALA A 38 7.70 10.79 -0.28
N MET A 39 8.66 10.62 0.62
CA MET A 39 8.96 11.61 1.67
C MET A 39 9.81 12.78 1.14
N ILE A 40 10.85 12.50 0.37
CA ILE A 40 11.83 13.51 -0.06
C ILE A 40 11.46 14.12 -1.43
N GLY A 41 10.81 13.35 -2.28
CA GLY A 41 10.44 13.72 -3.65
C GLY A 41 9.63 15.02 -3.76
N PRO A 42 8.54 15.20 -2.98
CA PRO A 42 7.76 16.44 -3.01
C PRO A 42 8.56 17.68 -2.62
N ALA A 43 9.49 17.55 -1.67
CA ALA A 43 10.35 18.66 -1.24
C ALA A 43 11.36 19.03 -2.34
N ILE A 44 12.01 18.04 -2.96
CA ILE A 44 12.90 18.26 -4.10
C ILE A 44 12.13 18.86 -5.28
N GLY A 45 10.96 18.32 -5.61
CA GLY A 45 10.11 18.80 -6.69
C GLY A 45 9.67 20.24 -6.47
N THR A 46 9.25 20.59 -5.25
CA THR A 46 8.86 21.95 -4.88
C THR A 46 10.05 22.90 -4.96
N LEU A 47 11.21 22.52 -4.43
CA LEU A 47 12.43 23.32 -4.52
C LEU A 47 12.83 23.57 -5.98
N LEU A 48 12.79 22.55 -6.82
CA LEU A 48 13.13 22.64 -8.24
C LEU A 48 12.19 23.60 -8.98
N VAL A 49 10.88 23.49 -8.74
CA VAL A 49 9.87 24.37 -9.34
C VAL A 49 10.03 25.82 -8.87
N VAL A 50 10.28 26.04 -7.57
CA VAL A 50 10.44 27.39 -7.00
C VAL A 50 11.72 28.07 -7.47
N THR A 51 12.82 27.32 -7.63
CA THR A 51 14.14 27.88 -7.95
C THR A 51 14.40 27.99 -9.46
N VAL A 52 14.03 26.96 -10.23
CA VAL A 52 14.36 26.84 -11.66
C VAL A 52 13.13 27.04 -12.56
N GLY A 53 11.92 27.00 -11.98
CA GLY A 53 10.67 27.13 -12.72
C GLY A 53 10.09 25.80 -13.16
N SER A 54 8.77 25.77 -13.37
CA SER A 54 8.00 24.56 -13.70
C SER A 54 8.42 23.91 -15.03
N GLY A 55 8.83 24.70 -16.03
CA GLY A 55 9.26 24.16 -17.33
C GLY A 55 10.51 23.27 -17.25
N TRP A 56 11.52 23.71 -16.49
CA TRP A 56 12.73 22.91 -16.25
C TRP A 56 12.45 21.71 -15.36
N ALA A 57 11.54 21.84 -14.39
CA ALA A 57 11.12 20.71 -13.58
C ALA A 57 10.50 19.59 -14.43
N VAL A 58 9.66 19.93 -15.42
CA VAL A 58 9.09 18.97 -16.37
C VAL A 58 10.16 18.34 -17.26
N LEU A 59 11.18 19.09 -17.71
CA LEU A 59 12.29 18.54 -18.49
C LEU A 59 13.13 17.54 -17.69
N VAL A 60 13.41 17.85 -16.42
CA VAL A 60 14.13 16.95 -15.51
C VAL A 60 13.33 15.65 -15.31
N ASP A 61 12.01 15.75 -15.12
CA ASP A 61 11.14 14.57 -15.02
C ASP A 61 11.12 13.74 -16.31
N ALA A 62 11.05 14.39 -17.48
CA ALA A 62 11.12 13.68 -18.76
C ALA A 62 12.45 12.93 -18.93
N PHE A 63 13.56 13.54 -18.50
CA PHE A 63 14.89 12.93 -18.58
C PHE A 63 15.05 11.74 -17.62
N THR A 64 14.52 11.81 -16.39
CA THR A 64 14.56 10.68 -15.46
C THR A 64 13.73 9.49 -15.98
N TRP A 65 12.59 9.75 -16.62
CA TRP A 65 11.82 8.70 -17.31
C TRP A 65 12.58 8.05 -18.47
N LEU A 66 13.33 8.83 -19.26
CA LEU A 66 14.20 8.29 -20.32
C LEU A 66 15.30 7.39 -19.75
N ILE A 67 15.93 7.80 -18.64
CA ILE A 67 16.92 6.98 -17.94
C ILE A 67 16.30 5.67 -17.44
N ALA A 68 15.11 5.74 -16.82
CA ALA A 68 14.40 4.55 -16.35
C ALA A 68 14.07 3.59 -17.51
N ALA A 69 13.62 4.11 -18.65
CA ALA A 69 13.37 3.32 -19.85
C ALA A 69 14.66 2.65 -20.38
N ALA A 70 15.79 3.37 -20.38
CA ALA A 70 17.08 2.82 -20.78
C ALA A 70 17.58 1.70 -19.84
N PHE A 71 17.33 1.81 -18.54
CA PHE A 71 17.63 0.75 -17.58
C PHE A 71 16.71 -0.47 -17.77
N MET A 72 15.40 -0.25 -17.92
CA MET A 72 14.45 -1.34 -18.18
C MET A 72 14.75 -2.08 -19.48
N ALA A 73 15.18 -1.37 -20.53
CA ALA A 73 15.57 -1.99 -21.80
C ALA A 73 16.73 -2.98 -21.68
N LYS A 74 17.55 -2.86 -20.62
CA LYS A 74 18.68 -3.77 -20.33
C LYS A 74 18.31 -4.95 -19.43
N VAL A 75 17.10 -4.96 -18.86
CA VAL A 75 16.63 -6.07 -18.03
C VAL A 75 16.32 -7.27 -18.93
N LYS A 76 17.13 -8.32 -18.83
CA LYS A 76 16.87 -9.60 -19.50
C LYS A 76 15.89 -10.40 -18.64
N LEU A 77 14.66 -10.56 -19.12
CA LEU A 77 13.68 -11.43 -18.47
C LEU A 77 14.03 -12.90 -18.74
N PRO A 78 13.91 -13.80 -17.76
CA PRO A 78 14.15 -15.23 -17.95
C PRO A 78 13.25 -15.80 -19.06
N ALA A 79 13.79 -16.68 -19.91
CA ALA A 79 13.08 -17.27 -21.04
C ALA A 79 11.78 -18.01 -20.66
N ALA A 80 11.60 -18.38 -19.38
CA ALA A 80 10.35 -18.92 -18.85
C ALA A 80 9.14 -17.96 -18.99
N MET A 81 9.39 -16.66 -19.24
CA MET A 81 8.35 -15.67 -19.57
C MET A 81 7.93 -15.70 -21.04
N ALA A 82 8.72 -16.28 -21.93
CA ALA A 82 8.29 -16.56 -23.29
C ALA A 82 7.33 -17.76 -23.23
N ARG A 83 6.04 -17.48 -22.99
CA ARG A 83 4.98 -18.47 -23.21
C ARG A 83 5.23 -19.11 -24.57
N SER A 84 5.14 -20.45 -24.63
CA SER A 84 5.19 -21.19 -25.89
C SER A 84 4.26 -20.51 -26.92
N PRO A 85 4.64 -20.40 -28.20
CA PRO A 85 3.86 -19.73 -29.25
C PRO A 85 2.49 -20.36 -29.59
N ILE A 86 1.92 -21.19 -28.72
CA ILE A 86 0.71 -21.95 -29.00
C ILE A 86 -0.49 -21.15 -28.51
N GLU A 87 -1.16 -20.52 -29.48
CA GLU A 87 -2.43 -19.80 -29.40
C GLU A 87 -2.39 -18.47 -28.64
N ALA A 88 -2.66 -17.36 -29.35
CA ALA A 88 -2.92 -16.07 -28.73
C ALA A 88 -4.12 -16.23 -27.78
N PRO A 89 -3.96 -16.15 -26.45
CA PRO A 89 -5.06 -16.32 -25.54
C PRO A 89 -6.07 -15.20 -25.78
N SER A 90 -7.36 -15.51 -25.84
CA SER A 90 -8.37 -14.45 -25.87
C SER A 90 -8.23 -13.61 -24.59
N MET A 91 -8.20 -12.28 -24.70
CA MET A 91 -8.13 -11.36 -23.56
C MET A 91 -9.22 -11.67 -22.51
N TRP A 92 -10.38 -12.13 -22.98
CA TRP A 92 -11.51 -12.57 -22.16
C TRP A 92 -11.25 -13.86 -21.40
N GLY A 93 -10.54 -14.83 -22.00
CA GLY A 93 -10.09 -16.05 -21.34
C GLY A 93 -9.10 -15.74 -20.22
N ASP A 94 -8.13 -14.88 -20.50
CA ASP A 94 -7.14 -14.42 -19.52
C ASP A 94 -7.79 -13.68 -18.33
N LEU A 95 -8.81 -12.86 -18.59
CA LEU A 95 -9.61 -12.20 -17.54
C LEU A 95 -10.41 -13.22 -16.72
N ARG A 96 -11.07 -14.18 -17.38
CA ARG A 96 -11.87 -15.21 -16.71
C ARG A 96 -11.02 -16.11 -15.81
N ASP A 97 -9.86 -16.51 -16.30
CA ASP A 97 -8.90 -17.32 -15.55
C ASP A 97 -8.36 -16.55 -14.33
N GLY A 98 -8.02 -15.27 -14.53
CA GLY A 98 -7.59 -14.41 -13.44
C GLY A 98 -8.68 -14.17 -12.39
N TRP A 99 -9.94 -14.01 -12.81
CA TRP A 99 -11.07 -13.85 -11.91
C TRP A 99 -11.34 -15.13 -11.12
N SER A 100 -11.35 -16.28 -11.80
CA SER A 100 -11.50 -17.60 -11.18
C SER A 100 -10.42 -17.86 -10.12
N ALA A 101 -9.16 -17.56 -10.44
CA ALA A 101 -8.06 -17.63 -9.50
C ALA A 101 -8.26 -16.69 -8.30
N PHE A 102 -8.63 -15.43 -8.54
CA PHE A 102 -8.88 -14.44 -7.50
C PHE A 102 -9.98 -14.90 -6.51
N VAL A 103 -11.13 -15.36 -7.01
CA VAL A 103 -12.24 -15.78 -6.14
C VAL A 103 -11.95 -17.08 -5.39
N SER A 104 -11.05 -17.94 -5.90
CA SER A 104 -10.60 -19.14 -5.17
C SER A 104 -9.73 -18.82 -3.96
N LEU A 105 -9.04 -17.68 -3.96
CA LEU A 105 -8.15 -17.25 -2.88
C LEU A 105 -8.93 -16.45 -1.83
N THR A 106 -9.60 -17.16 -0.92
CA THR A 106 -10.50 -16.54 0.08
C THR A 106 -9.83 -15.45 0.91
N TRP A 107 -8.59 -15.65 1.32
CA TRP A 107 -7.83 -14.65 2.08
C TRP A 107 -7.53 -13.38 1.27
N VAL A 108 -7.41 -13.48 -0.07
CA VAL A 108 -7.13 -12.34 -0.94
C VAL A 108 -8.39 -11.49 -1.08
N TRP A 109 -9.48 -12.06 -1.60
CA TRP A 109 -10.65 -11.24 -1.91
C TRP A 109 -11.32 -10.64 -0.66
N VAL A 110 -11.24 -11.31 0.49
CA VAL A 110 -11.70 -10.77 1.78
C VAL A 110 -10.91 -9.52 2.16
N VAL A 111 -9.58 -9.56 2.05
CA VAL A 111 -8.73 -8.39 2.35
C VAL A 111 -8.93 -7.29 1.31
N VAL A 112 -9.07 -7.62 0.03
CA VAL A 112 -9.32 -6.64 -1.05
C VAL A 112 -10.65 -5.90 -0.84
N LEU A 113 -11.72 -6.61 -0.48
CA LEU A 113 -13.00 -5.99 -0.17
C LEU A 113 -12.89 -5.05 1.05
N ALA A 114 -12.20 -5.48 2.09
CA ALA A 114 -11.92 -4.64 3.25
C ALA A 114 -11.09 -3.41 2.85
N PHE A 115 -10.03 -3.57 2.05
CA PHE A 115 -9.16 -2.48 1.62
C PHE A 115 -9.86 -1.48 0.70
N GLY A 116 -10.80 -1.90 -0.14
CA GLY A 116 -11.63 -0.98 -0.89
C GLY A 116 -12.34 0.00 0.06
N LEU A 117 -13.01 -0.51 1.10
CA LEU A 117 -13.70 0.32 2.09
C LEU A 117 -12.73 1.15 2.94
N LEU A 118 -11.64 0.55 3.44
CA LEU A 118 -10.63 1.23 4.25
C LEU A 118 -9.95 2.36 3.46
N ASN A 119 -9.60 2.14 2.19
CA ASN A 119 -9.02 3.17 1.33
C ASN A 119 -10.03 4.29 1.02
N ALA A 120 -11.31 3.97 0.82
CA ALA A 120 -12.34 4.98 0.64
C ALA A 120 -12.48 5.88 1.89
N ILE A 121 -12.52 5.26 3.08
CA ILE A 121 -12.55 5.99 4.36
C ILE A 121 -11.28 6.81 4.53
N HIS A 122 -10.10 6.25 4.26
CA HIS A 122 -8.85 6.97 4.43
C HIS A 122 -8.75 8.16 3.46
N ALA A 123 -9.11 7.99 2.19
CA ALA A 123 -9.13 9.07 1.21
C ALA A 123 -10.15 10.18 1.56
N GLY A 124 -11.34 9.82 2.02
CA GLY A 124 -12.38 10.76 2.43
C GLY A 124 -12.09 11.41 3.78
N ALA A 125 -11.99 10.62 4.84
CA ALA A 125 -11.83 11.10 6.21
C ALA A 125 -10.46 11.75 6.45
N TRP A 126 -9.37 11.07 6.09
CA TRP A 126 -8.02 11.51 6.42
C TRP A 126 -7.50 12.57 5.44
N PHE A 127 -7.57 12.30 4.13
CA PHE A 127 -7.02 13.22 3.13
C PHE A 127 -7.95 14.37 2.73
N THR A 128 -9.28 14.18 2.81
CA THR A 128 -10.24 15.23 2.40
C THR A 128 -10.73 16.05 3.59
N LEU A 129 -11.31 15.43 4.62
CA LEU A 129 -11.80 16.17 5.81
C LEU A 129 -10.71 16.54 6.80
N GLY A 130 -9.67 15.72 6.92
CA GLY A 130 -8.55 15.95 7.83
C GLY A 130 -7.95 17.35 7.75
N PRO A 131 -7.49 17.83 6.58
CA PRO A 131 -6.91 19.18 6.45
C PRO A 131 -7.93 20.30 6.70
N VAL A 132 -9.21 20.09 6.41
CA VAL A 132 -10.28 21.07 6.66
C VAL A 132 -10.44 21.28 8.17
N ILE A 133 -10.57 20.19 8.94
CA ILE A 133 -10.70 20.25 10.39
C ILE A 133 -9.39 20.74 11.02
N ALA A 134 -8.24 20.28 10.52
CA ALA A 134 -6.95 20.66 11.06
C ALA A 134 -6.68 22.16 10.89
N LYS A 135 -7.09 22.76 9.76
CA LYS A 135 -6.96 24.20 9.52
C LYS A 135 -7.65 25.04 10.61
N ASP A 136 -8.83 24.62 11.05
CA ASP A 136 -9.64 25.36 12.01
C ASP A 136 -9.34 25.00 13.48
N THR A 137 -8.49 23.98 13.73
CA THR A 137 -8.24 23.46 15.08
C THR A 137 -6.76 23.55 15.48
N ILE A 138 -5.90 22.73 14.87
CA ILE A 138 -4.47 22.63 15.19
C ILE A 138 -3.59 23.54 14.32
N GLY A 139 -4.15 24.06 13.23
CA GLY A 139 -3.45 24.82 12.21
C GLY A 139 -2.80 23.94 11.12
N ILE A 140 -2.66 24.51 9.92
CA ILE A 140 -2.10 23.83 8.74
C ILE A 140 -0.65 23.39 8.97
N GLN A 141 0.13 24.18 9.72
CA GLN A 141 1.50 23.81 10.04
C GLN A 141 1.53 22.52 10.86
N ALA A 142 0.75 22.44 11.95
CA ALA A 142 0.62 21.23 12.78
C ALA A 142 0.15 20.01 11.97
N TRP A 143 -0.78 20.20 11.03
CA TRP A 143 -1.19 19.15 10.09
C TRP A 143 -0.02 18.60 9.26
N GLY A 144 0.87 19.48 8.78
CA GLY A 144 2.10 19.07 8.10
C GLY A 144 3.01 18.21 8.99
N TRP A 145 3.16 18.55 10.28
CA TRP A 145 3.91 17.72 11.23
C TRP A 145 3.25 16.35 11.45
N VAL A 146 1.92 16.29 11.49
CA VAL A 146 1.16 15.03 11.61
C VAL A 146 1.42 14.11 10.41
N LEU A 147 1.31 14.64 9.18
CA LEU A 147 1.63 13.88 7.97
C LEU A 147 3.11 13.47 7.91
N GLY A 148 4.02 14.34 8.34
CA GLY A 148 5.44 14.02 8.45
C GLY A 148 5.73 12.91 9.47
N ALA A 149 5.00 12.89 10.59
CA ALA A 149 5.11 11.83 11.59
C ALA A 149 4.61 10.49 11.07
N GLU A 150 3.50 10.47 10.31
CA GLU A 150 3.01 9.29 9.61
C GLU A 150 4.06 8.73 8.64
N ALA A 151 4.66 9.59 7.81
CA ALA A 151 5.74 9.22 6.90
C ALA A 151 6.99 8.69 7.63
N ALA A 152 7.35 9.31 8.76
CA ALA A 152 8.44 8.82 9.60
C ALA A 152 8.14 7.44 10.20
N GLY A 153 6.90 7.20 10.63
CA GLY A 153 6.45 5.90 11.12
C GLY A 153 6.58 4.80 10.07
N LEU A 154 6.16 5.08 8.83
CA LEU A 154 6.36 4.18 7.69
C LEU A 154 7.84 3.79 7.56
N LEU A 155 8.75 4.78 7.47
CA LEU A 155 10.19 4.53 7.29
C LEU A 155 10.83 3.76 8.44
N VAL A 156 10.54 4.15 9.68
CA VAL A 156 11.09 3.47 10.86
C VAL A 156 10.65 2.02 10.85
N MET A 157 9.37 1.76 10.60
CA MET A 157 8.85 0.41 10.58
C MET A 157 9.39 -0.41 9.40
N THR A 158 9.64 0.19 8.24
CA THR A 158 10.32 -0.49 7.13
C THR A 158 11.67 -1.04 7.57
N ILE A 159 12.48 -0.24 8.28
CA ILE A 159 13.81 -0.65 8.80
C ILE A 159 13.66 -1.78 9.83
N VAL A 160 12.68 -1.67 10.73
CA VAL A 160 12.40 -2.71 11.74
C VAL A 160 12.03 -4.04 11.06
N MET A 161 11.19 -3.98 10.03
CA MET A 161 10.70 -5.14 9.28
C MET A 161 11.76 -5.80 8.38
N MET A 162 12.91 -5.16 8.14
CA MET A 162 14.06 -5.82 7.51
C MET A 162 14.70 -6.87 8.43
N ARG A 163 14.64 -6.66 9.75
CA ARG A 163 15.21 -7.57 10.76
C ARG A 163 14.17 -8.50 11.37
N TRP A 164 12.91 -8.09 11.42
CA TRP A 164 11.86 -8.87 12.07
C TRP A 164 11.01 -9.65 11.06
N ARG A 165 11.00 -10.98 11.17
CA ARG A 165 10.14 -11.85 10.35
C ARG A 165 8.77 -12.03 11.00
N LEU A 166 7.70 -11.80 10.23
CA LEU A 166 6.33 -12.02 10.70
C LEU A 166 5.95 -13.49 10.55
N ARG A 167 5.47 -14.12 11.64
CA ARG A 167 4.95 -15.49 11.59
C ARG A 167 3.61 -15.60 10.87
N TYR A 168 2.76 -14.58 11.04
CA TYR A 168 1.44 -14.47 10.42
C TYR A 168 1.32 -13.08 9.76
N PRO A 169 1.84 -12.90 8.54
CA PRO A 169 2.05 -11.59 7.94
C PRO A 169 0.76 -10.79 7.75
N VAL A 170 -0.31 -11.42 7.25
CA VAL A 170 -1.60 -10.74 7.01
C VAL A 170 -2.30 -10.38 8.31
N ARG A 171 -2.26 -11.27 9.32
CA ARG A 171 -2.81 -10.99 10.66
C ARG A 171 -2.12 -9.81 11.33
N ALA A 172 -0.79 -9.79 11.33
CA ALA A 172 -0.03 -8.69 11.90
C ALA A 172 -0.32 -7.38 11.15
N GLY A 173 -0.43 -7.44 9.82
CA GLY A 173 -0.85 -6.32 8.99
C GLY A 173 -2.23 -5.77 9.35
N MET A 174 -3.22 -6.64 9.51
CA MET A 174 -4.58 -6.25 9.90
C MET A 174 -4.67 -5.69 11.31
N LEU A 175 -3.84 -6.16 12.23
CA LEU A 175 -3.72 -5.52 13.55
C LEU A 175 -3.05 -4.15 13.42
N GLY A 176 -2.01 -4.04 12.60
CA GLY A 176 -1.35 -2.77 12.29
C GLY A 176 -2.31 -1.74 11.71
N ILE A 177 -3.17 -2.12 10.76
CA ILE A 177 -4.07 -1.18 10.09
C ILE A 177 -5.07 -0.53 11.07
N THR A 178 -5.45 -1.22 12.17
CA THR A 178 -6.32 -0.63 13.19
C THR A 178 -5.74 0.64 13.80
N ALA A 179 -4.40 0.79 13.81
CA ALA A 179 -3.75 2.00 14.29
C ALA A 179 -4.16 3.24 13.50
N LEU A 180 -4.43 3.12 12.19
CA LEU A 180 -4.82 4.26 11.32
C LEU A 180 -6.16 4.89 11.73
N ALA A 181 -7.01 4.16 12.45
CA ALA A 181 -8.24 4.73 12.99
C ALA A 181 -7.97 5.71 14.14
N SER A 182 -6.87 5.53 14.88
CA SER A 182 -6.58 6.32 16.08
C SER A 182 -6.40 7.82 15.83
N PRO A 183 -5.63 8.29 14.84
CA PRO A 183 -5.53 9.72 14.56
C PRO A 183 -6.83 10.27 13.95
N ILE A 184 -7.60 9.48 13.19
CA ILE A 184 -8.91 9.86 12.66
C ILE A 184 -9.89 10.14 13.81
N LEU A 185 -9.94 9.26 14.81
CA LEU A 185 -10.78 9.42 15.99
C LEU A 185 -10.39 10.65 16.83
N VAL A 186 -9.09 10.83 17.11
CA VAL A 186 -8.61 11.97 17.89
C VAL A 186 -8.90 13.29 17.19
N LEU A 187 -8.77 13.33 15.86
CA LEU A 187 -9.09 14.52 15.07
C LEU A 187 -10.59 14.87 15.15
N GLY A 188 -11.47 13.86 15.25
CA GLY A 188 -12.91 14.04 15.42
C GLY A 188 -13.33 14.48 16.83
N VAL A 189 -12.71 13.95 17.88
CA VAL A 189 -13.12 14.21 19.28
C VAL A 189 -12.44 15.46 19.86
N HIS A 190 -11.11 15.41 20.02
CA HIS A 190 -10.31 16.45 20.65
C HIS A 190 -8.97 16.59 19.93
N PRO A 191 -8.89 17.45 18.90
CA PRO A 191 -7.70 17.60 18.07
C PRO A 191 -6.59 18.33 18.84
N THR A 192 -5.76 17.55 19.52
CA THR A 192 -4.55 18.02 20.20
C THR A 192 -3.31 17.63 19.40
N VAL A 193 -2.42 18.60 19.16
CA VAL A 193 -1.25 18.46 18.27
C VAL A 193 -0.37 17.27 18.66
N LEU A 194 0.06 17.19 19.92
CA LEU A 194 1.05 16.20 20.34
C LEU A 194 0.51 14.75 20.27
N PRO A 195 -0.70 14.43 20.79
CA PRO A 195 -1.31 13.12 20.59
C PRO A 195 -1.53 12.78 19.11
N LEU A 196 -1.95 13.73 18.27
CA LEU A 196 -2.12 13.49 16.84
C LEU A 196 -0.81 13.10 16.15
N ILE A 197 0.29 13.79 16.46
CA ILE A 197 1.62 13.46 15.92
C ILE A 197 2.05 12.05 16.34
N MET A 198 1.90 11.70 17.63
CA MET A 198 2.27 10.37 18.12
C MET A 198 1.43 9.27 17.48
N LEU A 199 0.11 9.46 17.39
CA LEU A 199 -0.80 8.48 16.81
C LEU A 199 -0.63 8.36 15.30
N ALA A 200 -0.32 9.45 14.60
CA ALA A 200 0.01 9.41 13.19
C ALA A 200 1.30 8.62 12.94
N PHE A 201 2.33 8.79 13.78
CA PHE A 201 3.53 7.95 13.73
C PHE A 201 3.22 6.46 13.93
N VAL A 202 2.42 6.12 14.94
CA VAL A 202 1.99 4.73 15.19
C VAL A 202 1.15 4.19 14.03
N SER A 203 0.31 5.03 13.41
CA SER A 203 -0.46 4.69 12.22
C SER A 203 0.42 4.39 11.01
N GLY A 204 1.45 5.21 10.80
CA GLY A 204 2.48 4.94 9.78
C GLY A 204 3.15 3.59 10.01
N CYS A 205 3.54 3.28 11.25
CA CYS A 205 4.09 1.96 11.57
C CYS A 205 3.09 0.83 11.25
N GLY A 206 1.83 0.99 11.66
CA GLY A 206 0.77 0.01 11.40
C GLY A 206 0.51 -0.23 9.90
N SER A 207 0.51 0.83 9.12
CA SER A 207 0.35 0.80 7.66
C SER A 207 1.49 0.01 7.00
N GLU A 208 2.74 0.23 7.44
CA GLU A 208 3.89 -0.46 6.87
C GLU A 208 3.93 -1.95 7.23
N ILE A 209 3.53 -2.31 8.46
CA ILE A 209 3.36 -3.73 8.86
C ILE A 209 2.39 -4.42 7.89
N PHE A 210 1.29 -3.75 7.55
CA PHE A 210 0.36 -4.26 6.55
C PHE A 210 0.99 -4.34 5.16
N SER A 211 1.59 -3.26 4.67
CA SER A 211 2.18 -3.20 3.33
C SER A 211 3.19 -4.34 3.09
N ILE A 212 4.12 -4.54 4.03
CA ILE A 212 5.12 -5.61 3.94
C ILE A 212 4.49 -6.98 4.15
N GLY A 213 3.57 -7.11 5.13
CA GLY A 213 2.87 -8.37 5.41
C GLY A 213 2.05 -8.84 4.21
N TRP A 214 1.27 -7.95 3.60
CA TRP A 214 0.49 -8.22 2.39
C TRP A 214 1.40 -8.67 1.25
N GLN A 215 2.41 -7.87 0.88
CA GLN A 215 3.32 -8.22 -0.22
C GLN A 215 4.04 -9.55 0.02
N THR A 216 4.44 -9.83 1.27
CA THR A 216 5.08 -11.11 1.63
C THR A 216 4.12 -12.28 1.46
N ALA A 217 2.89 -12.18 2.00
CA ALA A 217 1.89 -13.23 1.84
C ALA A 217 1.53 -13.45 0.37
N TYR A 218 1.39 -12.34 -0.37
CA TYR A 218 1.08 -12.30 -1.79
C TYR A 218 2.12 -13.02 -2.64
N HIS A 219 3.41 -12.73 -2.44
CA HIS A 219 4.50 -13.40 -3.17
C HIS A 219 4.74 -14.84 -2.73
N GLN A 220 4.41 -15.20 -1.48
CA GLN A 220 4.63 -16.55 -0.96
C GLN A 220 3.53 -17.55 -1.31
N HIS A 221 2.28 -17.10 -1.41
CA HIS A 221 1.12 -18.00 -1.54
C HIS A 221 0.48 -17.98 -2.92
N ILE A 222 0.82 -17.01 -3.77
CA ILE A 222 0.25 -16.91 -5.12
C ILE A 222 1.27 -17.43 -6.13
N PRO A 223 0.90 -18.43 -6.96
CA PRO A 223 1.78 -18.93 -8.02
C PRO A 223 2.23 -17.80 -8.94
N ASN A 224 3.49 -17.84 -9.36
CA ASN A 224 4.10 -16.79 -10.19
C ASN A 224 3.32 -16.57 -11.50
N GLU A 225 2.72 -17.60 -12.10
CA GLU A 225 1.95 -17.44 -13.35
C GLU A 225 0.64 -16.66 -13.17
N LEU A 226 0.10 -16.64 -11.95
CA LEU A 226 -1.16 -15.98 -11.60
C LEU A 226 -0.95 -14.63 -10.92
N LEU A 227 0.25 -14.36 -10.41
CA LEU A 227 0.57 -13.20 -9.59
C LEU A 227 0.14 -11.87 -10.24
N SER A 228 0.52 -11.65 -11.50
CA SER A 228 0.18 -10.42 -12.24
C SER A 228 -1.32 -10.27 -12.47
N ARG A 229 -2.03 -11.38 -12.75
CA ARG A 229 -3.48 -11.40 -13.00
C ARG A 229 -4.26 -11.10 -11.72
N VAL A 230 -3.93 -11.79 -10.63
CA VAL A 230 -4.56 -11.55 -9.32
C VAL A 230 -4.23 -10.12 -8.85
N ALA A 231 -3.03 -9.59 -9.17
CA ALA A 231 -2.62 -8.26 -8.71
C ALA A 231 -3.41 -7.14 -9.39
N SER A 232 -3.83 -7.36 -10.63
CA SER A 232 -4.76 -6.45 -11.31
C SER A 232 -6.12 -6.38 -10.61
N TYR A 233 -6.66 -7.52 -10.15
CA TYR A 233 -7.92 -7.56 -9.41
C TYR A 233 -7.79 -7.00 -7.99
N ASP A 234 -6.67 -7.25 -7.31
CA ASP A 234 -6.34 -6.59 -6.03
C ASP A 234 -6.31 -5.07 -6.19
N ALA A 235 -5.51 -4.55 -7.13
CA ALA A 235 -5.42 -3.12 -7.37
C ALA A 235 -6.77 -2.50 -7.75
N LEU A 236 -7.56 -3.18 -8.59
CA LEU A 236 -8.89 -2.72 -8.95
C LEU A 236 -9.81 -2.63 -7.72
N GLY A 237 -9.95 -3.73 -6.97
CA GLY A 237 -10.85 -3.78 -5.81
C GLY A 237 -10.43 -2.83 -4.68
N SER A 238 -9.13 -2.74 -4.44
CA SER A 238 -8.56 -1.90 -3.37
C SER A 238 -8.65 -0.41 -3.68
N PHE A 239 -8.61 0.01 -4.96
CA PHE A 239 -8.56 1.43 -5.33
C PHE A 239 -9.84 1.98 -5.96
N VAL A 240 -10.74 1.14 -6.49
CA VAL A 240 -11.97 1.59 -7.16
C VAL A 240 -12.88 2.43 -6.24
N ALA A 241 -12.82 2.19 -4.94
CA ALA A 241 -13.65 2.88 -3.95
C ALA A 241 -13.06 4.23 -3.49
N ILE A 242 -11.79 4.55 -3.82
CA ILE A 242 -11.15 5.82 -3.42
C ILE A 242 -11.90 7.05 -3.95
N PRO A 243 -12.23 7.15 -5.26
CA PRO A 243 -12.94 8.31 -5.80
C PRO A 243 -14.34 8.47 -5.18
N ILE A 244 -14.98 7.35 -4.83
CA ILE A 244 -16.28 7.34 -4.16
C ILE A 244 -16.13 7.93 -2.75
N GLY A 245 -15.10 7.49 -2.01
CA GLY A 245 -14.78 8.03 -0.69
C GLY A 245 -14.53 9.54 -0.70
N THR A 246 -13.70 10.04 -1.61
CA THR A 246 -13.43 11.48 -1.70
C THR A 246 -14.66 12.29 -2.10
N LEU A 247 -15.50 11.76 -3.00
CA LEU A 247 -16.71 12.43 -3.45
C LEU A 247 -17.80 12.50 -2.36
N VAL A 248 -17.95 11.44 -1.57
CA VAL A 248 -19.04 11.32 -0.58
C VAL A 248 -18.75 12.14 0.68
N TYR A 249 -17.49 12.28 1.08
CA TYR A 249 -17.14 12.94 2.35
C TYR A 249 -17.37 14.46 2.34
N GLY A 250 -17.30 15.12 1.18
CA GLY A 250 -17.62 16.55 1.05
C GLY A 250 -19.09 16.86 1.41
N PRO A 251 -20.08 16.25 0.71
CA PRO A 251 -21.49 16.38 1.06
C PRO A 251 -21.83 15.92 2.48
N LEU A 252 -21.21 14.83 2.96
CA LEU A 252 -21.43 14.36 4.34
C LEU A 252 -21.07 15.42 5.37
N ALA A 253 -19.98 16.16 5.18
CA ALA A 253 -19.59 17.25 6.07
C ALA A 253 -20.47 18.52 5.93
N GLY A 254 -21.27 18.61 4.87
CA GLY A 254 -22.29 19.66 4.71
C GLY A 254 -23.61 19.36 5.41
N VAL A 255 -23.94 18.07 5.58
CA VAL A 255 -25.19 17.61 6.24
C VAL A 255 -24.98 17.27 7.71
N PHE A 256 -23.84 16.67 8.05
CA PHE A 256 -23.45 16.27 9.40
C PHE A 256 -22.26 17.08 9.89
N SER A 257 -22.06 17.13 11.20
CA SER A 257 -20.83 17.68 11.78
C SER A 257 -19.62 16.90 11.28
N ALA A 258 -18.63 17.59 10.72
CA ALA A 258 -17.41 16.95 10.22
C ALA A 258 -16.68 16.13 11.30
N ARG A 259 -16.80 16.54 12.57
CA ARG A 259 -16.28 15.80 13.73
C ARG A 259 -16.98 14.46 13.92
N ASP A 260 -18.31 14.43 13.87
CA ASP A 260 -19.09 13.20 14.02
C ASP A 260 -18.82 12.24 12.85
N VAL A 261 -18.70 12.78 11.63
CA VAL A 261 -18.30 12.02 10.45
C VAL A 261 -16.95 11.36 10.67
N LEU A 262 -15.93 12.07 11.18
CA LEU A 262 -14.62 11.46 11.49
C LEU A 262 -14.71 10.38 12.57
N VAL A 263 -15.46 10.62 13.65
CA VAL A 263 -15.60 9.64 14.73
C VAL A 263 -16.24 8.35 14.21
N VAL A 264 -17.36 8.46 13.50
CA VAL A 264 -18.03 7.30 12.87
C VAL A 264 -17.09 6.60 11.90
N SER A 265 -16.36 7.37 11.08
CA SER A 265 -15.40 6.82 10.12
C SER A 265 -14.30 6.02 10.80
N GLY A 266 -13.72 6.54 11.89
CA GLY A 266 -12.71 5.84 12.68
C GLY A 266 -13.24 4.55 13.32
N VAL A 267 -14.46 4.59 13.88
CA VAL A 267 -15.10 3.38 14.44
C VAL A 267 -15.33 2.33 13.36
N VAL A 268 -15.91 2.73 12.22
CA VAL A 268 -16.16 1.84 11.08
C VAL A 268 -14.84 1.26 10.55
N TYR A 269 -13.77 2.05 10.53
CA TYR A 269 -12.43 1.61 10.13
C TYR A 269 -11.91 0.47 11.01
N VAL A 270 -11.99 0.62 12.35
CA VAL A 270 -11.62 -0.44 13.29
C VAL A 270 -12.49 -1.67 13.12
N VAL A 271 -13.81 -1.49 12.97
CA VAL A 271 -14.75 -2.59 12.80
C VAL A 271 -14.41 -3.40 11.54
N ILE A 272 -14.18 -2.75 10.41
CA ILE A 272 -13.81 -3.45 9.16
C ILE A 272 -12.51 -4.24 9.34
N ALA A 273 -11.48 -3.62 9.93
CA ALA A 273 -10.19 -4.28 10.17
C ALA A 273 -10.33 -5.51 11.10
N LEU A 274 -11.12 -5.40 12.17
CA LEU A 274 -11.36 -6.50 13.11
C LEU A 274 -12.26 -7.59 12.54
N VAL A 275 -13.30 -7.24 11.78
CA VAL A 275 -14.18 -8.20 11.08
C VAL A 275 -13.38 -9.01 10.07
N THR A 276 -12.42 -8.38 9.38
CA THR A 276 -11.52 -9.07 8.43
C THR A 276 -10.70 -10.18 9.12
N LEU A 277 -10.34 -9.98 10.40
CA LEU A 277 -9.62 -10.97 11.22
C LEU A 277 -10.49 -12.15 11.70
N LEU A 278 -11.82 -12.10 11.52
CA LEU A 278 -12.70 -13.23 11.80
C LEU A 278 -12.55 -14.34 10.75
N SER A 279 -12.06 -14.00 9.55
CA SER A 279 -11.73 -15.00 8.53
C SER A 279 -10.52 -15.83 8.97
N GLU A 280 -10.70 -17.14 9.14
CA GLU A 280 -9.62 -18.05 9.53
C GLU A 280 -8.51 -18.06 8.47
N SER A 281 -8.87 -17.95 7.19
CA SER A 281 -7.92 -17.89 6.08
C SER A 281 -7.02 -16.65 6.14
N VAL A 282 -7.48 -15.56 6.75
CA VAL A 282 -6.68 -14.33 6.97
C VAL A 282 -5.85 -14.45 8.25
N ARG A 283 -6.47 -14.92 9.34
CA ARG A 283 -5.88 -14.97 10.68
C ARG A 283 -4.75 -15.99 10.79
N ASN A 284 -4.89 -17.14 10.14
CA ASN A 284 -4.01 -18.28 10.32
C ASN A 284 -3.06 -18.52 9.14
N LEU A 285 -2.97 -17.59 8.17
CA LEU A 285 -2.05 -17.70 7.04
C LEU A 285 -0.60 -17.57 7.52
N PRO A 286 0.18 -18.67 7.56
CA PRO A 286 1.55 -18.61 8.06
C PRO A 286 2.46 -18.01 6.99
N ALA A 287 3.57 -17.40 7.40
CA ALA A 287 4.66 -17.14 6.45
C ALA A 287 5.27 -18.47 5.99
N VAL A 288 5.55 -18.60 4.69
CA VAL A 288 6.22 -19.78 4.15
C VAL A 288 7.71 -19.72 4.56
N VAL A 289 8.11 -20.61 5.46
CA VAL A 289 9.51 -20.81 5.83
C VAL A 289 10.04 -21.96 4.98
N HIS A 290 10.78 -21.66 3.92
CA HIS A 290 11.56 -22.69 3.25
C HIS A 290 12.77 -23.03 4.12
N PRO A 291 13.06 -24.32 4.37
CA PRO A 291 14.31 -24.73 4.99
C PRO A 291 15.48 -24.14 4.20
N GLU A 292 16.49 -23.60 4.88
CA GLU A 292 17.76 -23.30 4.21
C GLU A 292 18.23 -24.57 3.48
N PRO A 293 18.79 -24.46 2.25
CA PRO A 293 19.44 -25.60 1.65
C PRO A 293 20.57 -26.00 2.61
N THR A 294 20.40 -27.14 3.28
CA THR A 294 21.48 -27.79 4.00
C THR A 294 22.63 -27.91 3.03
N ASP A 295 23.75 -27.26 3.33
CA ASP A 295 25.04 -27.46 2.66
C ASP A 295 25.38 -28.95 2.76
N SER A 296 24.94 -29.69 1.75
CA SER A 296 25.37 -31.04 1.45
C SER A 296 26.65 -30.91 0.64
N SER A 297 27.75 -30.65 1.31
CA SER A 297 29.07 -31.00 0.81
C SER A 297 29.96 -31.37 2.00
N ALA A 298 29.95 -32.67 2.29
CA ALA A 298 31.09 -33.39 2.85
C ALA A 298 32.20 -33.50 1.80
#